data_AF-A0A6J4ILB4-F1
#
_entry.id   AF-A0A6J4ILB4-F1
#
_cell.length_a   1.000
_cell.length_b   1.000
_cell.length_c   1.000
_cell.angle_alpha   90.00
_cell.angle_beta   90.00
_cell.angle_gamma   90.00
#
_symmetry.space_group_name_H-M   'P 1'
#
loop_
_entity.id
_entity.type
_entity.pdbx_description
1 polymer ?
#
loop_
_entity_poly.entity_id
_entity_poly.type
_entity_poly.pdbx_seq_one_letter_code
_entity_poly.pdbx_strand_id
1 'polypeptide(L)'
;MPHDALKASYRCLSADIENGRTAHGIVGQSKVTPSKEVDIAKVLAWALPPSTTQNPGIPLTVRCDLEAVLDVPFVDKPERSTAVDGAARALSMSLGDVGGLMFYRWLLWQLLRLSDHHQGDYWHQVYEQACRARADAAEGFARRPGALFVSRLKAAPWWDDLRRIPVYRVGIAPLRS
;
A
#
# COMPACT_ATOMS: atom_id res chain seq x y z
N MET A 1 -46.38 -21.27 -10.84
CA MET A 1 -46.41 -20.08 -9.96
C MET A 1 -47.38 -19.08 -10.57
N PRO A 2 -48.51 -18.74 -9.91
CA PRO A 2 -49.51 -17.84 -10.47
C PRO A 2 -48.97 -16.39 -10.52
N HIS A 3 -49.28 -15.68 -11.61
CA HIS A 3 -48.78 -14.34 -11.97
C HIS A 3 -49.05 -13.21 -10.94
N ASP A 4 -49.87 -13.45 -9.92
CA ASP A 4 -50.28 -12.42 -8.95
C ASP A 4 -49.26 -12.13 -7.84
N ALA A 5 -48.23 -12.97 -7.66
CA ALA A 5 -47.18 -12.76 -6.66
C ALA A 5 -46.18 -11.64 -7.02
N LEU A 6 -46.21 -11.14 -8.26
CA LEU A 6 -45.31 -10.06 -8.73
C LEU A 6 -45.87 -8.65 -8.47
N LYS A 7 -47.09 -8.52 -7.95
CA LYS A 7 -47.78 -7.22 -7.82
C LYS A 7 -47.47 -6.42 -6.54
N ALA A 8 -46.69 -6.95 -5.60
CA ALA A 8 -46.38 -6.23 -4.37
C ALA A 8 -44.90 -6.31 -4.02
N SER A 9 -44.15 -5.24 -4.31
CA SER A 9 -42.96 -4.82 -3.53
C SER A 9 -42.30 -3.52 -4.04
N TYR A 10 -42.75 -2.92 -5.16
CA TYR A 10 -42.18 -1.65 -5.61
C TYR A 10 -43.26 -0.57 -5.68
N ARG A 11 -42.99 0.52 -4.98
CA ARG A 11 -43.83 1.72 -4.92
C ARG A 11 -43.84 2.35 -6.32
N CYS A 12 -45.02 2.53 -6.92
CA CYS A 12 -45.14 3.16 -8.23
C CYS A 12 -44.97 4.68 -8.09
N LEU A 13 -43.79 5.18 -8.45
CA LEU A 13 -43.45 6.59 -8.38
C LEU A 13 -44.40 7.47 -9.20
N SER A 14 -44.80 7.02 -10.40
CA SER A 14 -45.75 7.72 -11.27
C SER A 14 -47.11 7.92 -10.58
N ALA A 15 -47.66 6.84 -10.02
CA ALA A 15 -48.92 6.90 -9.28
C ALA A 15 -48.82 7.79 -8.03
N ASP A 16 -47.67 7.81 -7.35
CA ASP A 16 -47.47 8.69 -6.19
C ASP A 16 -47.28 10.17 -6.58
N ILE A 17 -46.79 10.48 -7.79
CA ILE A 17 -46.77 11.84 -8.34
C ILE A 17 -48.19 12.32 -8.66
N GLU A 18 -49.00 11.49 -9.34
CA GLU A 18 -50.40 11.81 -9.66
C GLU A 18 -51.24 12.03 -8.40
N ASN A 19 -51.03 11.20 -7.37
CA ASN A 19 -51.74 11.30 -6.10
C ASN A 19 -51.18 12.39 -5.16
N GLY A 20 -50.21 13.20 -5.60
CA GLY A 20 -49.64 14.30 -4.81
C GLY A 20 -48.86 13.86 -3.57
N ARG A 21 -48.43 12.58 -3.51
CA ARG A 21 -47.72 11.99 -2.37
C ARG A 21 -46.19 12.13 -2.46
N THR A 22 -45.71 12.85 -3.47
CA THR A 22 -44.28 13.15 -3.65
C THR A 22 -44.04 14.66 -3.66
N ALA A 23 -42.84 15.07 -3.23
CA ALA A 23 -42.39 16.46 -3.32
C ALA A 23 -42.02 16.90 -4.77
N HIS A 24 -42.36 16.10 -5.78
CA HIS A 24 -42.00 16.34 -7.19
C HIS A 24 -42.51 17.68 -7.72
N GLY A 25 -43.67 18.15 -7.25
CA GLY A 25 -44.20 19.48 -7.62
C GLY A 25 -43.46 20.66 -6.98
N ILE A 26 -42.69 20.43 -5.92
CA ILE A 26 -41.94 21.45 -5.16
C ILE A 26 -40.48 21.47 -5.61
N VAL A 27 -39.91 20.31 -5.94
CA VAL A 27 -38.53 20.17 -6.38
C VAL A 27 -38.44 20.43 -7.87
N GLY A 28 -38.07 21.66 -8.24
CA GLY A 28 -37.63 21.95 -9.59
C GLY A 28 -36.35 21.16 -9.89
N GLN A 29 -36.38 20.30 -10.90
CA GLN A 29 -35.17 19.65 -11.40
C GLN A 29 -34.15 20.75 -11.76
N SER A 30 -32.95 20.67 -11.19
CA SER A 30 -31.86 21.58 -11.48
C SER A 30 -31.74 21.72 -12.99
N LYS A 31 -31.81 22.94 -13.53
CA LYS A 31 -31.57 23.19 -14.95
C LYS A 31 -30.28 22.47 -15.32
N VAL A 32 -30.33 21.57 -16.30
CA VAL A 32 -29.14 20.96 -16.87
C VAL A 32 -28.28 22.12 -17.36
N THR A 33 -27.25 22.47 -16.60
CA THR A 33 -26.27 23.46 -17.03
C THR A 33 -25.70 22.94 -18.33
N PRO A 34 -25.66 23.75 -19.41
CA PRO A 34 -24.98 23.33 -20.64
C PRO A 34 -23.57 22.91 -20.24
N SER A 35 -23.10 21.77 -20.77
CA SER A 35 -21.77 21.26 -20.48
C SER A 35 -20.76 22.38 -20.73
N LYS A 36 -20.19 22.94 -19.66
CA LYS A 36 -19.04 23.81 -19.81
C LYS A 36 -17.95 22.90 -20.35
N GLU A 37 -17.61 23.08 -21.62
CA GLU A 37 -16.42 22.49 -22.20
C GLU A 37 -15.23 23.04 -21.39
N VAL A 38 -14.76 22.24 -20.45
CA VAL A 38 -13.58 22.58 -19.67
C VAL A 38 -12.39 22.16 -20.51
N ASP A 39 -11.55 23.14 -20.85
CA ASP A 39 -10.29 22.91 -21.53
C ASP A 39 -9.47 21.85 -20.78
N ILE A 40 -9.15 20.75 -21.48
CA ILE A 40 -8.37 19.63 -20.95
C ILE A 40 -7.03 20.11 -20.40
N ALA A 41 -6.44 21.18 -20.96
CA ALA A 41 -5.19 21.75 -20.44
C ALA A 41 -5.34 22.23 -18.98
N LYS A 42 -6.51 22.76 -18.60
CA LYS A 42 -6.79 23.18 -17.22
C LYS A 42 -6.99 21.99 -16.29
N VAL A 43 -7.63 20.93 -16.78
CA VAL A 43 -7.78 19.67 -16.03
C VAL A 43 -6.42 19.04 -15.79
N LEU A 44 -5.56 19.00 -16.82
CA LEU A 44 -4.20 18.46 -16.72
C LEU A 44 -3.31 19.31 -15.79
N ALA A 45 -3.42 20.64 -15.84
CA ALA A 45 -2.68 21.52 -14.94
C ALA A 45 -3.09 21.37 -13.46
N TRP A 46 -4.33 20.97 -13.19
CA TRP A 46 -4.79 20.66 -11.84
C TRP A 46 -4.44 19.23 -11.42
N ALA A 47 -4.56 18.26 -12.34
CA ALA A 47 -4.37 16.85 -12.07
C ALA A 47 -2.90 16.43 -12.02
N LEU A 48 -2.02 17.16 -12.72
CA LEU A 48 -0.59 16.88 -12.75
C LEU A 48 0.14 17.84 -11.81
N PRO A 49 1.10 17.35 -11.00
CA PRO A 49 2.01 18.24 -10.29
C PRO A 49 2.74 19.12 -11.31
N PRO A 50 3.00 20.41 -10.99
CA PRO A 50 3.70 21.30 -11.91
C PRO A 50 4.99 20.61 -12.34
N SER A 51 5.17 20.46 -13.64
CA SER A 51 6.34 19.85 -14.26
C SER A 51 7.55 20.77 -14.06
N THR A 52 8.01 20.86 -12.81
CA THR A 52 9.22 21.53 -12.41
C THR A 52 10.28 20.46 -12.28
N THR A 53 11.14 20.41 -13.29
CA THR A 53 12.34 19.58 -13.42
C THR A 53 13.43 19.91 -12.38
N GLN A 54 13.05 20.45 -11.23
CA GLN A 54 13.90 20.69 -10.07
C GLN A 54 12.99 20.56 -8.86
N ASN A 55 12.89 19.36 -8.31
CA ASN A 55 12.66 19.27 -6.87
C ASN A 55 13.94 19.82 -6.23
N PRO A 56 13.98 21.06 -5.68
CA PRO A 56 14.97 21.31 -4.65
C PRO A 56 14.70 20.23 -3.62
N GLY A 57 15.67 19.38 -3.33
CA GLY A 57 15.53 18.32 -2.36
C GLY A 57 15.09 18.93 -1.04
N ILE A 58 13.78 19.01 -0.82
CA ILE A 58 13.20 19.17 0.49
C ILE A 58 13.64 17.87 1.14
N PRO A 59 14.54 17.89 2.14
CA PRO A 59 14.64 16.74 3.01
C PRO A 59 13.31 16.76 3.77
N LEU A 60 12.26 16.21 3.15
CA LEU A 60 11.25 15.54 3.93
C LEU A 60 12.11 14.57 4.74
N THR A 61 12.30 14.89 6.02
CA THR A 61 12.57 13.86 7.01
C THR A 61 11.32 13.00 7.06
N VAL A 62 11.05 12.27 5.95
CA VAL A 62 10.25 11.08 5.94
C VAL A 62 11.05 10.22 6.90
N ARG A 63 10.59 10.23 8.15
CA ARG A 63 11.13 9.39 9.19
C ARG A 63 11.17 8.02 8.54
N CYS A 64 12.37 7.45 8.41
CA CYS A 64 12.57 6.18 7.72
C CYS A 64 11.83 5.12 8.54
N ASP A 65 10.55 4.94 8.22
CA ASP A 65 9.59 4.10 8.91
C ASP A 65 9.33 2.86 8.06
N LEU A 66 8.34 2.06 8.42
CA LEU A 66 8.04 0.79 7.77
C LEU A 66 7.81 0.90 6.25
N GLU A 67 7.38 2.07 5.76
CA GLU A 67 7.18 2.36 4.33
C GLU A 67 8.46 2.18 3.51
N ALA A 68 9.64 2.38 4.11
CA ALA A 68 10.93 2.17 3.45
C ALA A 68 11.09 0.72 2.92
N VAL A 69 10.36 -0.25 3.47
CA VAL A 69 10.32 -1.63 2.96
C VAL A 69 9.70 -1.70 1.55
N LEU A 70 8.68 -0.89 1.27
CA LEU A 70 7.97 -0.89 -0.01
C LEU A 70 8.79 -0.21 -1.12
N ASP A 71 9.71 0.68 -0.76
CA ASP A 71 10.55 1.39 -1.72
C ASP A 71 11.66 0.50 -2.29
N VAL A 72 12.19 -0.44 -1.48
CA VAL A 72 13.33 -1.31 -1.85
C VAL A 72 13.24 -1.96 -3.25
N PRO A 73 12.11 -2.59 -3.67
CA PRO A 73 12.02 -3.23 -4.98
C PRO A 73 12.16 -2.25 -6.16
N PHE A 74 11.83 -0.97 -5.97
CA PHE A 74 11.85 0.04 -7.03
C PHE A 74 13.19 0.77 -7.16
N VAL A 75 14.16 0.47 -6.29
CA VAL A 75 15.48 1.10 -6.28
C VAL A 75 16.42 0.45 -7.30
N ASP A 76 17.20 1.30 -7.97
CA ASP A 76 18.22 0.89 -8.93
C ASP A 76 19.30 0.01 -8.29
N LYS A 77 19.84 -0.94 -9.06
CA LYS A 77 20.87 -1.91 -8.60
C LYS A 77 22.04 -1.32 -7.79
N PRO A 78 22.65 -0.16 -8.13
CA PRO A 78 23.70 0.45 -7.31
C PRO A 78 23.23 0.89 -5.92
N GLU A 79 21.98 1.30 -5.78
CA GLU A 79 21.42 1.88 -4.56
C GLU A 79 20.68 0.84 -3.68
N ARG A 80 20.45 -0.37 -4.20
CA ARG A 80 19.78 -1.44 -3.44
C ARG A 80 20.44 -1.73 -2.07
N SER A 81 21.77 -1.63 -1.98
CA SER A 81 22.47 -1.88 -0.70
C SER A 81 22.12 -0.84 0.37
N THR A 82 22.05 0.43 0.00
CA THR A 82 21.70 1.51 0.94
C THR A 82 20.22 1.47 1.28
N ALA A 83 19.36 1.16 0.31
CA ALA A 83 17.92 0.99 0.52
C ALA A 83 17.60 -0.18 1.47
N VAL A 84 18.21 -1.36 1.26
CA VAL A 84 18.05 -2.52 2.15
C VAL A 84 18.52 -2.19 3.57
N ASP A 85 19.64 -1.49 3.72
CA ASP A 85 20.14 -1.08 5.03
C ASP A 85 19.23 -0.06 5.73
N GLY A 86 18.69 0.90 4.97
CA GLY A 86 17.70 1.86 5.46
C GLY A 86 16.43 1.17 5.95
N ALA A 87 15.83 0.33 5.12
CA ALA A 87 14.62 -0.43 5.45
C ALA A 87 14.83 -1.42 6.60
N ALA A 88 15.98 -2.09 6.68
CA ALA A 88 16.29 -2.99 7.79
C ALA A 88 16.38 -2.24 9.13
N ARG A 89 16.99 -1.05 9.12
CA ARG A 89 17.04 -0.17 10.31
C ARG A 89 15.66 0.34 10.67
N ALA A 90 14.84 0.73 9.68
CA ALA A 90 13.47 1.15 9.90
C ALA A 90 12.64 0.04 10.58
N LEU A 91 12.72 -1.20 10.08
CA LEU A 91 12.09 -2.37 10.72
C LEU A 91 12.57 -2.57 12.15
N SER A 92 13.89 -2.56 12.37
CA SER A 92 14.51 -2.75 13.68
C SER A 92 14.05 -1.69 14.69
N MET A 93 14.02 -0.43 14.28
CA MET A 93 13.58 0.68 15.14
C MET A 93 12.07 0.64 15.39
N SER A 94 11.26 0.43 14.35
CA SER A 94 9.80 0.43 14.45
C SER A 94 9.25 -0.77 15.23
N LEU A 95 9.99 -1.89 15.27
CA LEU A 95 9.66 -3.09 16.05
C LEU A 95 10.44 -3.21 17.38
N GLY A 96 11.22 -2.18 17.76
CA GLY A 96 11.99 -2.17 19.00
C GLY A 96 12.98 -3.34 19.14
N ASP A 97 13.45 -3.88 18.02
CA ASP A 97 14.27 -5.09 17.95
C ASP A 97 15.64 -4.78 17.31
N VAL A 98 16.52 -4.17 18.12
CA VAL A 98 17.88 -3.79 17.71
C VAL A 98 18.74 -5.01 17.37
N GLY A 99 18.50 -6.14 18.05
CA GLY A 99 19.24 -7.39 17.82
C GLY A 99 18.88 -8.07 16.49
N GLY A 100 17.67 -7.83 15.97
CA GLY A 100 17.15 -8.41 14.73
C GLY A 100 17.71 -7.83 13.43
N LEU A 101 18.60 -6.83 13.47
CA LEU A 101 19.02 -6.11 12.26
C LEU A 101 19.58 -7.02 11.15
N MET A 102 20.42 -8.00 11.49
CA MET A 102 20.97 -8.93 10.50
C MET A 102 19.88 -9.79 9.86
N PHE A 103 18.88 -10.19 10.64
CA PHE A 103 17.73 -10.94 10.14
C PHE A 103 16.91 -10.10 9.17
N TYR A 104 16.63 -8.83 9.49
CA TYR A 104 15.89 -7.93 8.60
C TYR A 104 16.65 -7.67 7.28
N ARG A 105 17.96 -7.47 7.34
CA ARG A 105 18.81 -7.40 6.13
C ARG A 105 18.69 -8.67 5.29
N TRP A 106 18.83 -9.83 5.92
CA TRP A 106 18.68 -11.11 5.23
C TRP A 106 17.31 -11.23 4.57
N LEU A 107 16.23 -10.91 5.29
CA LEU A 107 14.85 -10.97 4.80
C LEU A 107 14.66 -10.12 3.54
N LEU A 108 15.05 -8.84 3.59
CA LEU A 108 14.90 -7.90 2.48
C LEU A 108 15.72 -8.34 1.26
N TRP A 109 16.92 -8.89 1.46
CA TRP A 109 17.71 -9.46 0.37
C TRP A 109 17.05 -10.70 -0.25
N GLN A 110 16.38 -11.54 0.54
CA GLN A 110 15.67 -12.69 -0.01
C GLN A 110 14.42 -12.27 -0.79
N LEU A 111 13.70 -11.25 -0.33
CA LEU A 111 12.57 -10.67 -1.07
C LEU A 111 13.01 -10.12 -2.42
N LEU A 112 14.14 -9.40 -2.46
CA LEU A 112 14.74 -8.91 -3.70
C LEU A 112 15.09 -10.05 -4.67
N ARG A 113 15.61 -11.17 -4.16
CA ARG A 113 15.91 -12.35 -4.99
C ARG A 113 14.65 -13.00 -5.55
N LEU A 114 13.60 -13.13 -4.74
CA LEU A 114 12.31 -13.65 -5.20
C LEU A 114 11.69 -12.77 -6.29
N SER A 115 11.72 -11.45 -6.10
CA SER A 115 11.19 -10.50 -7.08
C SER A 115 11.98 -10.51 -8.39
N ASP A 116 13.31 -10.53 -8.32
CA ASP A 116 14.18 -10.58 -9.51
C ASP A 116 14.01 -11.90 -10.29
N HIS A 117 13.64 -13.01 -9.64
CA HIS A 117 13.32 -14.28 -10.29
C HIS A 117 11.87 -14.43 -10.74
N HIS A 118 11.01 -13.44 -10.51
CA HIS A 118 9.56 -13.52 -10.74
C HIS A 118 8.90 -14.74 -10.05
N GLN A 119 9.46 -15.20 -8.93
CA GLN A 119 8.96 -16.35 -8.17
C GLN A 119 7.95 -15.95 -7.07
N GLY A 120 7.79 -14.66 -6.83
CA GLY A 120 6.78 -14.13 -5.91
C GLY A 120 7.08 -12.68 -5.53
N ASP A 121 6.01 -11.94 -5.20
CA ASP A 121 6.08 -10.60 -4.61
C ASP A 121 5.40 -10.63 -3.24
N TYR A 122 6.23 -10.52 -2.20
CA TYR A 122 5.80 -10.55 -0.80
C TYR A 122 6.11 -9.25 -0.06
N TRP A 123 6.48 -8.18 -0.77
CA TRP A 123 6.89 -6.91 -0.15
C TRP A 123 5.74 -6.29 0.66
N HIS A 124 4.55 -6.26 0.08
CA HIS A 124 3.35 -5.72 0.75
C HIS A 124 2.95 -6.57 1.97
N GLN A 125 3.03 -7.89 1.85
CA GLN A 125 2.70 -8.83 2.93
C GLN A 125 3.66 -8.66 4.11
N VAL A 126 4.96 -8.49 3.83
CA VAL A 126 5.97 -8.21 4.86
C VAL A 126 5.70 -6.88 5.55
N TYR A 127 5.41 -5.83 4.76
CA TYR A 127 5.05 -4.51 5.28
C TYR A 127 3.80 -4.58 6.19
N GLU A 128 2.74 -5.23 5.73
CA GLU A 128 1.49 -5.36 6.49
C GLU A 128 1.70 -6.11 7.82
N GLN A 129 2.47 -7.19 7.80
CA GLN A 129 2.78 -7.96 9.01
C GLN A 129 3.60 -7.13 10.01
N ALA A 130 4.53 -6.28 9.53
CA ALA A 130 5.28 -5.37 10.38
C ALA A 130 4.38 -4.28 10.99
N CYS A 131 3.47 -3.70 10.19
CA CYS A 131 2.48 -2.73 10.65
C CYS A 131 1.57 -3.33 11.73
N ARG A 132 1.06 -4.55 11.52
CA ARG A 132 0.23 -5.27 12.51
C ARG A 132 1.01 -5.56 13.78
N ALA A 133 2.25 -6.05 13.69
CA ALA A 133 3.07 -6.31 14.88
C ALA A 133 3.35 -5.03 15.69
N ARG A 134 3.55 -3.89 15.01
CA ARG A 134 3.68 -2.57 15.65
C ARG A 134 2.38 -2.14 16.34
N ALA A 135 1.23 -2.32 15.68
CA ALA A 135 -0.07 -2.01 16.25
C ALA A 135 -0.35 -2.86 17.51
N ASP A 136 -0.10 -4.17 17.45
CA ASP A 136 -0.28 -5.07 18.60
C ASP A 136 0.59 -4.68 19.80
N ALA A 137 1.79 -4.15 19.56
CA ALA A 137 2.63 -3.64 20.63
C ALA A 137 2.11 -2.33 21.21
N ALA A 138 1.58 -1.43 20.37
CA ALA A 138 0.93 -0.18 20.80
C ALA A 138 -0.32 -0.44 21.64
N GLU A 139 -1.08 -1.49 21.29
CA GLU A 139 -2.29 -1.92 22.01
C GLU A 139 -1.98 -2.78 23.25
N GLY A 140 -0.71 -3.13 23.48
CA GLY A 140 -0.26 -3.90 24.64
C GLY A 140 -0.43 -5.43 24.52
N PHE A 141 -0.86 -5.93 23.36
CA PHE A 141 -0.98 -7.37 23.08
C PHE A 141 0.39 -8.05 22.90
N ALA A 142 1.43 -7.30 22.50
CA ALA A 142 2.76 -7.84 22.22
C ALA A 142 3.87 -7.09 22.96
N ARG A 143 4.52 -7.76 23.93
CA ARG A 143 5.71 -7.21 24.62
C ARG A 143 6.97 -7.18 23.75
N ARG A 144 7.02 -8.00 22.70
CA ARG A 144 8.18 -8.16 21.80
C ARG A 144 7.70 -8.14 20.33
N PRO A 145 7.44 -6.95 19.76
CA PRO A 145 6.91 -6.81 18.41
C PRO A 145 7.79 -7.48 17.35
N GLY A 146 9.12 -7.35 17.43
CA GLY A 146 10.03 -8.02 16.50
C GLY A 146 9.89 -9.55 16.50
N ALA A 147 9.82 -10.17 17.68
CA ALA A 147 9.64 -11.61 17.79
C ALA A 147 8.27 -12.08 17.25
N LEU A 148 7.21 -11.30 17.51
CA LEU A 148 5.87 -11.57 16.96
C LEU A 148 5.84 -11.43 15.43
N PHE A 149 6.49 -10.41 14.90
CA PHE A 149 6.64 -10.24 13.46
C PHE A 149 7.34 -11.47 12.85
N VAL A 150 8.49 -11.87 13.39
CA VAL A 150 9.23 -13.05 12.89
C VAL A 150 8.42 -14.34 13.03
N SER A 151 7.65 -14.53 14.09
CA SER A 151 6.81 -15.73 14.24
C SER A 151 5.69 -15.77 13.18
N ARG A 152 5.08 -14.63 12.87
CA ARG A 152 4.08 -14.49 11.80
C ARG A 152 4.69 -14.72 10.42
N LEU A 153 5.88 -14.20 10.16
CA LEU A 153 6.61 -14.47 8.94
C LEU A 153 6.87 -15.96 8.75
N LYS A 154 7.35 -16.65 9.81
CA LYS A 154 7.64 -18.09 9.76
C LYS A 154 6.39 -18.96 9.60
N ALA A 155 5.23 -18.47 10.02
CA ALA A 155 3.95 -19.15 9.85
C ALA A 155 3.32 -18.90 8.46
N ALA A 156 3.85 -17.94 7.68
CA ALA A 156 3.32 -17.63 6.36
C ALA A 156 3.65 -18.74 5.35
N PRO A 157 2.74 -19.07 4.42
CA PRO A 157 2.93 -20.18 3.47
C PRO A 157 4.12 -19.95 2.51
N TRP A 158 4.46 -18.68 2.24
CA TRP A 158 5.57 -18.28 1.37
C TRP A 158 6.93 -18.24 2.08
N TRP A 159 6.97 -18.52 3.39
CA TRP A 159 8.22 -18.52 4.15
C TRP A 159 9.23 -19.54 3.61
N ASP A 160 8.73 -20.67 3.15
CA ASP A 160 9.56 -21.72 2.57
C ASP A 160 10.20 -21.30 1.25
N ASP A 161 9.49 -20.50 0.45
CA ASP A 161 9.99 -20.00 -0.83
C ASP A 161 11.16 -19.04 -0.60
N LEU A 162 11.08 -18.17 0.42
CA LEU A 162 12.19 -17.31 0.86
C LEU A 162 13.41 -18.09 1.34
N ARG A 163 13.23 -19.28 1.91
CA ARG A 163 14.35 -20.11 2.38
C ARG A 163 14.99 -20.91 1.25
N ARG A 164 14.23 -21.24 0.21
CA ARG A 164 14.69 -22.06 -0.92
C ARG A 164 15.33 -21.26 -2.03
N ILE A 165 15.05 -19.95 -2.12
CA ILE A 165 15.65 -19.12 -3.16
C ILE A 165 17.19 -19.14 -3.06
N PRO A 166 17.92 -19.43 -4.15
CA PRO A 166 19.37 -19.49 -4.11
C PRO A 166 19.96 -18.13 -3.77
N VAL A 167 21.01 -18.12 -2.97
CA VAL A 167 21.74 -16.89 -2.64
C VAL A 167 22.61 -16.51 -3.84
N TYR A 168 22.18 -15.50 -4.59
CA TYR A 168 23.01 -14.85 -5.61
C TYR A 168 23.08 -13.34 -5.36
N ARG A 169 23.97 -12.69 -6.10
CA ARG A 169 24.26 -11.27 -5.96
C ARG A 169 23.23 -10.44 -6.71
N VAL A 170 22.40 -9.71 -5.96
CA VAL A 170 21.35 -8.84 -6.51
C VAL A 170 21.79 -7.37 -6.62
N GLY A 171 22.78 -6.96 -5.82
CA GLY A 171 23.37 -5.61 -5.85
C GLY A 171 24.79 -5.58 -6.42
N ILE A 172 25.31 -4.38 -6.66
CA ILE A 172 26.70 -4.17 -7.08
C ILE A 172 27.63 -4.34 -5.87
N ALA A 173 28.90 -4.72 -6.10
CA ALA A 173 29.89 -4.71 -5.04
C ALA A 173 30.05 -3.30 -4.46
N PRO A 174 30.06 -3.11 -3.14
CA PRO A 174 30.53 -1.85 -2.61
C PRO A 174 31.97 -1.66 -3.13
N LEU A 175 32.22 -0.53 -3.78
CA LEU A 175 33.58 -0.09 -4.11
C LEU A 175 34.34 -0.06 -2.78
N ARG A 176 35.37 -0.90 -2.67
CA ARG A 176 36.29 -0.85 -1.52
C ARG A 176 37.00 0.49 -1.60
N SER A 177 36.59 1.45 -0.78
CA SER A 177 37.35 2.66 -0.45
C SER A 177 38.44 2.32 0.55
#